data_AF-A0A954F8M2-F1
#
_entry.id   AF-A0A954F8M2-F1
#
_cell.length_a   1.000
_cell.length_b   1.000
_cell.length_c   1.000
_cell.angle_alpha   90.00
_cell.angle_beta   90.00
_cell.angle_gamma   90.00
#
_symmetry.space_group_name_H-M   'P 1'
#
loop_
_entity.id
_entity.type
_entity.pdbx_description
1 polymer ?
#
loop_
_entity_poly.entity_id
_entity_poly.type
_entity_poly.pdbx_seq_one_letter_code
_entity_poly.pdbx_strand_id
1 'polypeptide(L)'
;MRKIALLMLFIVVAAPSAWGDPYRKKDVDPMLSRWMFFLGPNLSVAELIPGADLKTSRTIGTLMIAYPERIINEEDAPPVDLKDVVPVATVIRRTKPDKALTALINLHLDPDCHFSCQGASLVSRKHIGYRWHVAWELSPNYGGSSGPPVEYRAVVTAGGKVITPDFYQFDTYISREHKQWLCSILKLKLPENQQEQKMLSQQQIEERGRAAFQELLKQVKVTPGADPAQFEFQDCRAIEFPLRVGADGKFQYMKAWGVNFKEIPGSDEKKIEDFFTVWVMEDGTVSELKIIPIDS
;
A
#
# COMPACT_ATOMS: atom_id res chain seq x y z
N MET A 1 2.71 -51.12 -50.19
CA MET A 1 1.72 -51.35 -49.12
C MET A 1 1.98 -50.35 -47.99
N ARG A 2 1.16 -49.30 -47.89
CA ARG A 2 1.25 -48.24 -46.88
C ARG A 2 0.62 -48.72 -45.58
N LYS A 3 1.30 -48.58 -44.44
CA LYS A 3 0.70 -48.71 -43.10
C LYS A 3 0.64 -47.32 -42.46
N ILE A 4 -0.58 -46.91 -42.15
CA ILE A 4 -0.93 -45.67 -41.45
C ILE A 4 -0.75 -45.94 -39.95
N ALA A 5 0.09 -45.14 -39.28
CA ALA A 5 0.11 -45.09 -37.82
C ALA A 5 -0.89 -44.02 -37.37
N LEU A 6 -1.98 -44.46 -36.74
CA LEU A 6 -2.98 -43.56 -36.15
C LEU A 6 -2.49 -43.12 -34.77
N LEU A 7 -2.20 -41.83 -34.62
CA LEU A 7 -1.94 -41.17 -33.35
C LEU A 7 -3.29 -41.02 -32.61
N MET A 8 -3.48 -41.71 -31.48
CA MET A 8 -4.63 -41.47 -30.60
C MET A 8 -4.36 -40.21 -29.76
N LEU A 9 -4.92 -39.09 -30.21
CA LEU A 9 -5.02 -37.85 -29.45
C LEU A 9 -6.17 -38.00 -28.44
N PHE A 10 -5.85 -38.12 -27.15
CA PHE A 10 -6.87 -37.95 -26.11
C PHE A 10 -7.21 -36.46 -26.00
N ILE A 11 -8.29 -36.06 -26.67
CA ILE A 11 -8.98 -34.81 -26.34
C ILE A 11 -9.70 -35.08 -25.01
N VAL A 12 -9.08 -34.68 -23.90
CA VAL A 12 -9.85 -34.41 -22.69
C VAL A 12 -10.69 -33.19 -23.01
N VAL A 13 -11.95 -33.43 -23.38
CA VAL A 13 -12.98 -32.40 -23.40
C VAL A 13 -13.12 -31.95 -21.96
N ALA A 14 -12.46 -30.84 -21.61
CA ALA A 14 -12.79 -30.11 -20.41
C ALA A 14 -14.25 -29.68 -20.57
N ALA A 15 -15.13 -30.35 -19.83
CA ALA A 15 -16.49 -29.89 -19.64
C ALA A 15 -16.44 -28.40 -19.20
N PRO A 16 -17.36 -27.54 -19.68
CA PRO A 16 -17.42 -26.16 -19.24
C PRO A 16 -17.75 -26.17 -17.74
N SER A 17 -16.73 -25.99 -16.91
CA SER A 17 -16.94 -25.73 -15.51
C SER A 17 -17.67 -24.40 -15.41
N ALA A 18 -18.89 -24.45 -14.88
CA ALA A 18 -19.71 -23.32 -14.53
C ALA A 18 -19.00 -22.43 -13.51
N TRP A 19 -18.20 -21.47 -13.97
CA TRP A 19 -17.60 -20.44 -13.13
C TRP A 19 -17.57 -19.12 -13.92
N GLY A 20 -18.53 -18.25 -13.57
CA GLY A 20 -18.44 -16.79 -13.62
C GLY A 20 -18.05 -16.14 -14.95
N ASP A 21 -18.98 -15.37 -15.50
CA ASP A 21 -18.68 -14.20 -16.34
C ASP A 21 -17.40 -13.49 -15.85
N PRO A 22 -16.52 -13.02 -16.75
CA PRO A 22 -15.30 -12.36 -16.36
C PRO A 22 -15.71 -11.02 -15.77
N TYR A 23 -15.82 -10.94 -14.45
CA TYR A 23 -15.87 -9.68 -13.74
C TYR A 23 -14.56 -8.96 -14.05
N ARG A 24 -14.55 -8.20 -15.15
CA ARG A 24 -13.64 -7.07 -15.32
C ARG A 24 -13.84 -6.25 -14.06
N LYS A 25 -12.83 -6.29 -13.20
CA LYS A 25 -12.73 -5.41 -12.04
C LYS A 25 -13.00 -3.98 -12.55
N LYS A 26 -13.71 -3.18 -11.75
CA LYS A 26 -13.67 -1.72 -11.95
C LYS A 26 -12.20 -1.32 -11.97
N ASP A 27 -11.79 -0.54 -12.96
CA ASP A 27 -10.44 0.01 -13.04
C ASP A 27 -10.04 0.59 -11.67
N VAL A 28 -8.77 0.42 -11.29
CA VAL A 28 -8.27 0.93 -10.01
C VAL A 28 -8.59 2.41 -9.92
N ASP A 29 -9.16 2.82 -8.79
CA ASP A 29 -9.56 4.19 -8.57
C ASP A 29 -8.40 5.13 -8.91
N PRO A 30 -8.61 6.22 -9.69
CA PRO A 30 -7.55 7.14 -10.07
C PRO A 30 -6.72 7.70 -8.91
N MET A 31 -7.27 7.79 -7.69
CA MET A 31 -6.52 8.22 -6.49
C MET A 31 -5.51 7.16 -6.01
N LEU A 32 -5.69 5.90 -6.40
CA LEU A 32 -4.88 4.78 -5.96
C LEU A 32 -3.90 4.28 -7.03
N SER A 33 -4.20 4.51 -8.32
CA SER A 33 -3.42 4.02 -9.47
C SER A 33 -2.28 4.94 -9.92
N ARG A 34 -2.12 6.15 -9.36
CA ARG A 34 -1.12 7.16 -9.80
C ARG A 34 0.31 6.62 -9.86
N TRP A 35 0.69 5.73 -8.96
CA TRP A 35 2.06 5.23 -8.86
C TRP A 35 2.43 4.13 -9.85
N MET A 36 1.48 3.56 -10.60
CA MET A 36 1.85 2.56 -11.64
C MET A 36 2.62 3.19 -12.81
N PHE A 37 2.52 4.51 -13.00
CA PHE A 37 3.19 5.24 -14.09
C PHE A 37 4.07 6.41 -13.62
N PHE A 38 4.08 6.73 -12.33
CA PHE A 38 4.82 7.86 -11.79
C PHE A 38 6.09 7.41 -11.08
N LEU A 39 7.24 7.92 -11.52
CA LEU A 39 8.49 7.92 -10.75
C LEU A 39 8.29 8.92 -9.60
N GLY A 40 7.58 8.51 -8.55
CA GLY A 40 7.52 9.26 -7.31
C GLY A 40 8.92 9.47 -6.73
N PRO A 41 9.06 10.21 -5.64
CA PRO A 41 10.36 10.32 -5.00
C PRO A 41 10.83 8.89 -4.68
N ASN A 42 12.07 8.54 -5.01
CA ASN A 42 12.64 7.23 -4.69
C ASN A 42 12.96 7.14 -3.19
N LEU A 43 11.97 7.53 -2.37
CA LEU A 43 12.02 7.55 -0.93
C LEU A 43 11.59 6.17 -0.44
N SER A 44 12.46 5.57 0.33
CA SER A 44 12.15 4.41 1.13
C SER A 44 11.03 4.71 2.12
N VAL A 45 10.26 3.69 2.48
CA VAL A 45 9.24 3.79 3.54
C VAL A 45 9.85 4.31 4.84
N ALA A 46 11.12 4.02 5.13
CA ALA A 46 11.82 4.46 6.33
C ALA A 46 12.13 5.97 6.35
N GLU A 47 12.28 6.62 5.19
CA GLU A 47 12.42 8.08 5.10
C GLU A 47 11.09 8.79 5.37
N LEU A 48 9.98 8.15 5.02
CA LEU A 48 8.64 8.72 5.17
C LEU A 48 7.99 8.37 6.50
N ILE A 49 8.28 7.19 7.05
CA ILE A 49 7.74 6.66 8.31
C ILE A 49 8.90 6.47 9.29
N PRO A 50 9.15 7.43 10.19
CA PRO A 50 10.21 7.30 11.20
C PRO A 50 10.06 6.03 12.02
N GLY A 51 11.12 5.23 12.11
CA GLY A 51 11.14 3.98 12.85
C GLY A 51 10.59 2.76 12.09
N ALA A 52 10.36 2.86 10.77
CA ALA A 52 10.10 1.69 9.92
C ALA A 52 11.40 0.97 9.53
N ASP A 53 11.41 -0.37 9.57
CA ASP A 53 12.57 -1.18 9.18
C ASP A 53 12.76 -1.15 7.66
N LEU A 54 13.93 -0.69 7.22
CA LEU A 54 14.29 -0.52 5.80
C LEU A 54 14.26 -1.85 5.00
N LYS A 55 14.56 -2.98 5.65
CA LYS A 55 14.73 -4.27 4.96
C LYS A 55 13.40 -4.97 4.66
N THR A 56 12.39 -4.72 5.48
CA THR A 56 11.09 -5.40 5.44
C THR A 56 9.96 -4.50 4.97
N SER A 57 10.04 -3.19 5.23
CA SER A 57 9.02 -2.23 4.80
C SER A 57 9.07 -2.00 3.30
N ARG A 58 7.91 -1.90 2.65
CA ARG A 58 7.77 -1.81 1.19
C ARG A 58 6.58 -0.93 0.80
N THR A 59 6.62 -0.46 -0.43
CA THR A 59 5.49 0.24 -1.06
C THR A 59 4.93 -0.64 -2.17
N ILE A 60 3.60 -0.71 -2.27
CA ILE A 60 2.87 -1.38 -3.36
C ILE A 60 1.86 -0.37 -3.90
N GLY A 61 2.16 0.23 -5.07
CA GLY A 61 1.40 1.36 -5.58
C GLY A 61 1.42 2.53 -4.59
N THR A 62 0.25 2.95 -4.12
CA THR A 62 0.08 3.99 -3.10
C THR A 62 -0.03 3.45 -1.66
N LEU A 63 0.05 2.13 -1.47
CA LEU A 63 0.03 1.50 -0.15
C LEU A 63 1.46 1.34 0.39
N MET A 64 1.73 1.88 1.58
CA MET A 64 2.94 1.56 2.33
C MET A 64 2.67 0.52 3.40
N ILE A 65 3.57 -0.46 3.47
CA ILE A 65 3.59 -1.52 4.47
C ILE A 65 4.84 -1.28 5.31
N ALA A 66 4.65 -0.79 6.53
CA ALA A 66 5.74 -0.39 7.42
C ALA A 66 5.83 -1.35 8.60
N TYR A 67 7.00 -1.93 8.82
CA TYR A 67 7.28 -2.71 10.01
C TYR A 67 7.98 -1.85 11.05
N PRO A 68 7.41 -1.67 12.26
CA PRO A 68 8.09 -0.90 13.29
C PRO A 68 9.38 -1.59 13.74
N GLU A 69 10.51 -0.93 13.57
CA GLU A 69 11.83 -1.45 13.92
C GLU A 69 11.90 -1.84 15.40
N ARG A 70 11.26 -1.06 16.27
CA ARG A 70 11.15 -1.35 17.71
C ARG A 70 10.52 -2.72 18.00
N ILE A 71 9.55 -3.17 17.19
CA ILE A 71 8.85 -4.45 17.36
C ILE A 71 9.67 -5.58 16.73
N ILE A 72 10.27 -5.33 15.56
CA ILE A 72 11.19 -6.31 14.95
C ILE A 72 12.36 -6.62 15.90
N ASN A 73 12.86 -5.60 16.59
CA ASN A 73 13.99 -5.66 17.52
C ASN A 73 13.60 -5.96 18.98
N GLU A 74 12.35 -6.35 19.27
CA GLU A 74 11.93 -6.71 20.63
C GLU A 74 12.37 -8.14 20.97
N GLU A 75 13.12 -8.38 22.05
CA GLU A 75 13.54 -9.74 22.41
C GLU A 75 12.35 -10.70 22.58
N ASP A 76 12.50 -11.95 22.13
CA ASP A 76 11.50 -12.99 22.46
C ASP A 76 11.54 -13.25 23.98
N ALA A 77 10.36 -13.23 24.62
CA ALA A 77 10.20 -13.52 26.03
C ALA A 77 9.33 -14.79 26.20
N PRO A 78 9.89 -15.93 26.66
CA PRO A 78 11.30 -16.15 26.96
C PRO A 78 12.19 -16.27 25.69
N PRO A 79 13.53 -16.12 25.80
CA PRO A 79 14.45 -16.36 24.70
C PRO A 79 14.29 -17.76 24.10
N VAL A 80 14.47 -17.89 22.77
CA VAL A 80 14.26 -19.13 22.02
C VAL A 80 15.58 -19.64 21.45
N ASP A 81 15.98 -20.86 21.85
CA ASP A 81 17.14 -21.56 21.27
C ASP A 81 16.87 -21.97 19.82
N LEU A 82 17.93 -22.07 19.01
CA LEU A 82 17.81 -22.45 17.59
C LEU A 82 17.04 -23.76 17.35
N LYS A 83 17.23 -24.76 18.23
CA LYS A 83 16.55 -26.06 18.16
C LYS A 83 15.03 -25.96 18.39
N ASP A 84 14.59 -24.89 19.05
CA ASP A 84 13.20 -24.65 19.45
C ASP A 84 12.52 -23.59 18.56
N VAL A 85 13.26 -23.03 17.59
CA VAL A 85 12.71 -22.12 16.58
C VAL A 85 11.61 -22.82 15.80
N VAL A 86 10.47 -22.13 15.63
CA VAL A 86 9.32 -22.67 14.90
C VAL A 86 9.72 -23.15 13.49
N PRO A 87 9.25 -24.33 13.03
CA PRO A 87 9.60 -24.85 11.71
C PRO A 87 9.10 -23.97 10.56
N VAL A 88 9.89 -23.90 9.48
CA VAL A 88 9.61 -23.07 8.30
C VAL A 88 8.21 -23.28 7.70
N ALA A 89 7.73 -24.53 7.64
CA ALA A 89 6.39 -24.84 7.12
C ALA A 89 5.28 -24.19 7.96
N THR A 90 5.45 -24.13 9.28
CA THR A 90 4.51 -23.46 10.18
C THR A 90 4.51 -21.95 9.97
N VAL A 91 5.70 -21.36 9.75
CA VAL A 91 5.86 -19.93 9.48
C VAL A 91 5.17 -19.55 8.18
N ILE A 92 5.48 -20.23 7.07
CA ILE A 92 4.87 -19.97 5.75
C ILE A 92 3.35 -20.09 5.83
N ARG A 93 2.82 -21.09 6.54
CA ARG A 93 1.37 -21.24 6.73
C ARG A 93 0.76 -20.08 7.52
N ARG A 94 1.44 -19.60 8.56
CA ARG A 94 0.96 -18.49 9.42
C ARG A 94 1.04 -17.13 8.74
N THR A 95 1.94 -16.95 7.79
CA THR A 95 2.16 -15.69 7.06
C THR A 95 1.50 -15.64 5.69
N LYS A 96 0.76 -16.68 5.31
CA LYS A 96 -0.02 -16.66 4.08
C LYS A 96 -0.96 -15.45 4.12
N PRO A 97 -0.91 -14.55 3.12
CA PRO A 97 -1.80 -13.41 3.05
C PRO A 97 -3.25 -13.84 3.18
N ASP A 98 -3.95 -13.21 4.12
CA ASP A 98 -5.36 -13.47 4.34
C ASP A 98 -6.22 -12.68 3.33
N LYS A 99 -7.53 -12.91 3.37
CA LYS A 99 -8.48 -12.25 2.47
C LYS A 99 -8.45 -10.72 2.60
N ALA A 100 -8.22 -10.18 3.80
CA ALA A 100 -8.19 -8.73 4.02
C ALA A 100 -6.93 -8.12 3.41
N LEU A 101 -5.76 -8.67 3.71
CA LEU A 101 -4.49 -8.21 3.16
C LEU A 101 -4.48 -8.32 1.63
N THR A 102 -4.97 -9.43 1.07
CA THR A 102 -5.09 -9.60 -0.38
C THR A 102 -6.01 -8.55 -1.00
N ALA A 103 -7.19 -8.31 -0.40
CA ALA A 103 -8.12 -7.30 -0.90
C ALA A 103 -7.56 -5.87 -0.79
N LEU A 104 -6.87 -5.56 0.31
CA LEU A 104 -6.24 -4.26 0.53
C LEU A 104 -5.18 -4.01 -0.53
N ILE A 105 -4.24 -4.93 -0.72
CA ILE A 105 -3.17 -4.79 -1.71
C ILE A 105 -3.75 -4.68 -3.13
N ASN A 106 -4.68 -5.57 -3.49
CA ASN A 106 -5.28 -5.55 -4.82
C ASN A 106 -6.12 -4.29 -5.08
N LEU A 107 -6.58 -3.56 -4.05
CA LEU A 107 -7.22 -2.26 -4.23
C LEU A 107 -6.33 -1.26 -5.01
N HIS A 108 -5.00 -1.43 -4.95
CA HIS A 108 -4.02 -0.54 -5.59
C HIS A 108 -3.43 -1.09 -6.90
N LEU A 109 -3.81 -2.31 -7.32
CA LEU A 109 -3.19 -3.01 -8.44
C LEU A 109 -4.20 -3.31 -9.55
N ASP A 110 -3.77 -3.14 -10.80
CA ASP A 110 -4.51 -3.57 -11.99
C ASP A 110 -3.55 -4.27 -12.96
N PRO A 111 -3.75 -5.56 -13.28
CA PRO A 111 -4.80 -6.46 -12.78
C PRO A 111 -4.59 -6.88 -11.31
N ASP A 112 -5.58 -7.59 -10.75
CA ASP A 112 -5.42 -8.26 -9.45
C ASP A 112 -4.26 -9.26 -9.48
N CYS A 113 -3.54 -9.34 -8.36
CA CYS A 113 -2.45 -10.27 -8.16
C CYS A 113 -2.84 -11.41 -7.21
N HIS A 114 -2.16 -12.55 -7.37
CA HIS A 114 -2.08 -13.61 -6.37
C HIS A 114 -0.70 -13.64 -5.72
N PHE A 115 -0.61 -14.28 -4.56
CA PHE A 115 0.60 -14.37 -3.77
C PHE A 115 1.24 -15.75 -3.91
N SER A 116 2.51 -15.76 -4.32
CA SER A 116 3.33 -16.97 -4.44
C SER A 116 4.49 -16.91 -3.45
N CYS A 117 4.62 -17.93 -2.60
CA CYS A 117 5.71 -17.98 -1.62
C CYS A 117 7.05 -18.18 -2.34
N GLN A 118 7.94 -17.19 -2.27
CA GLN A 118 9.29 -17.26 -2.83
C GLN A 118 10.24 -18.02 -1.91
N GLY A 119 10.02 -17.91 -0.60
CA GLY A 119 10.83 -18.59 0.39
C GLY A 119 10.77 -17.93 1.75
N ALA A 120 11.47 -18.54 2.69
CA ALA A 120 11.60 -18.04 4.05
C ALA A 120 13.07 -18.10 4.48
N SER A 121 13.52 -17.08 5.19
CA SER A 121 14.89 -16.98 5.70
C SER A 121 14.87 -16.72 7.20
N LEU A 122 15.68 -17.49 7.92
CA LEU A 122 15.92 -17.27 9.35
C LEU A 122 17.10 -16.31 9.53
N VAL A 123 16.82 -15.13 10.04
CA VAL A 123 17.80 -14.07 10.28
C VAL A 123 18.21 -14.11 11.75
N SER A 124 19.51 -14.37 12.00
CA SER A 124 20.10 -14.24 13.33
C SER A 124 20.40 -12.77 13.63
N ARG A 125 20.00 -12.30 14.80
CA ARG A 125 20.25 -10.94 15.29
C ARG A 125 20.82 -11.04 16.71
N LYS A 126 22.05 -10.52 16.89
CA LYS A 126 22.89 -10.72 18.09
C LYS A 126 22.19 -10.52 19.43
N HIS A 127 21.27 -9.55 19.52
CA HIS A 127 20.63 -9.16 20.79
C HIS A 127 19.22 -9.72 20.97
N ILE A 128 18.57 -10.22 19.91
CA ILE A 128 17.12 -10.54 19.98
C ILE A 128 16.80 -11.98 19.55
N GLY A 129 17.84 -12.79 19.30
CA GLY A 129 17.70 -14.15 18.80
C GLY A 129 17.42 -14.20 17.29
N TYR A 130 16.30 -14.81 16.90
CA TYR A 130 16.02 -15.12 15.50
C TYR A 130 14.73 -14.48 14.98
N ARG A 131 14.73 -14.10 13.70
CA ARG A 131 13.54 -13.63 12.98
C ARG A 131 13.35 -14.40 11.71
N TRP A 132 12.15 -14.89 11.49
CA TRP A 132 11.75 -15.40 10.19
C TRP A 132 11.29 -14.25 9.31
N HIS A 133 11.82 -14.21 8.09
CA HIS A 133 11.38 -13.34 7.01
C HIS A 133 10.79 -14.23 5.92
N VAL A 134 9.53 -14.04 5.56
CA VAL A 134 8.86 -14.80 4.48
C VAL A 134 8.57 -13.84 3.33
N ALA A 135 9.10 -14.16 2.15
CA ALA A 135 8.91 -13.38 0.95
C ALA A 135 7.77 -13.96 0.10
N TRP A 136 6.84 -13.10 -0.27
CA TRP A 136 5.72 -13.40 -1.16
C TRP A 136 5.86 -12.54 -2.41
N GLU A 137 5.95 -13.18 -3.56
CA GLU A 137 5.84 -12.49 -4.86
C GLU A 137 4.36 -12.28 -5.19
N LEU A 138 4.06 -11.11 -5.73
CA LEU A 138 2.75 -10.78 -6.26
C LEU A 138 2.80 -10.93 -7.77
N SER A 139 2.08 -11.92 -8.29
CA SER A 139 2.01 -12.19 -9.72
C SER A 139 0.61 -11.86 -10.25
N PRO A 140 0.47 -11.21 -11.41
CA PRO A 140 -0.83 -10.96 -12.03
C PRO A 140 -1.65 -12.25 -12.20
N ASN A 141 -2.95 -12.18 -11.92
CA ASN A 141 -3.86 -13.31 -12.17
C ASN A 141 -4.02 -13.61 -13.67
N TYR A 142 -3.88 -12.59 -14.51
CA TYR A 142 -3.98 -12.69 -15.96
C TYR A 142 -2.90 -11.82 -16.61
N GLY A 143 -2.43 -12.27 -17.79
CA GLY A 143 -1.34 -11.60 -18.50
C GLY A 143 0.03 -11.91 -17.92
N GLY A 144 1.00 -11.04 -18.22
CA GLY A 144 2.34 -11.08 -17.65
C GLY A 144 2.75 -9.67 -17.22
N SER A 145 3.57 -9.55 -16.17
CA SER A 145 4.14 -8.28 -15.75
C SER A 145 5.48 -8.04 -16.44
N SER A 146 5.70 -6.83 -16.96
CA SER A 146 7.04 -6.33 -17.25
C SER A 146 7.54 -5.51 -16.05
N GLY A 147 8.82 -5.66 -15.69
CA GLY A 147 9.42 -4.97 -14.54
C GLY A 147 9.80 -5.91 -13.40
N PRO A 148 10.41 -5.36 -12.32
CA PRO A 148 10.76 -6.15 -11.14
C PRO A 148 9.49 -6.70 -10.46
N PRO A 149 9.54 -7.93 -9.92
CA PRO A 149 8.40 -8.50 -9.21
C PRO A 149 8.05 -7.65 -7.98
N VAL A 150 6.76 -7.42 -7.78
CA VAL A 150 6.27 -6.76 -6.57
C VAL A 150 6.32 -7.78 -5.43
N GLU A 151 6.89 -7.40 -4.28
CA GLU A 151 7.06 -8.28 -3.14
C GLU A 151 6.32 -7.78 -1.90
N TYR A 152 5.67 -8.71 -1.18
CA TYR A 152 5.25 -8.54 0.21
C TYR A 152 6.17 -9.38 1.11
N ARG A 153 6.58 -8.82 2.25
CA ARG A 153 7.41 -9.51 3.24
C ARG A 153 6.68 -9.60 4.57
N ALA A 154 6.56 -10.81 5.10
CA ALA A 154 6.05 -11.04 6.44
C ALA A 154 7.19 -11.33 7.42
N VAL A 155 7.03 -10.88 8.66
CA VAL A 155 8.03 -11.09 9.72
C VAL A 155 7.39 -11.88 10.86
N VAL A 156 8.12 -12.87 11.38
CA VAL A 156 7.65 -13.76 12.45
C VAL A 156 8.76 -13.92 13.49
N THR A 157 8.39 -13.92 14.77
CA THR A 157 9.33 -14.13 15.87
C THR A 157 9.82 -15.58 15.93
N ALA A 158 10.85 -15.87 16.73
CA ALA A 158 11.39 -17.24 16.84
C ALA A 158 10.34 -18.24 17.38
N GLY A 159 9.46 -17.78 18.28
CA GLY A 159 8.32 -18.56 18.81
C GLY A 159 7.13 -18.67 17.84
N GLY A 160 7.20 -18.04 16.66
CA GLY A 160 6.18 -18.15 15.63
C GLY A 160 5.04 -17.15 15.72
N LYS A 161 5.18 -16.07 16.49
CA LYS A 161 4.22 -14.96 16.51
C LYS A 161 4.41 -14.11 15.25
N VAL A 162 3.35 -13.87 14.49
CA VAL A 162 3.40 -12.97 13.32
C VAL A 162 3.46 -11.54 13.82
N ILE A 163 4.47 -10.79 13.34
CA ILE A 163 4.56 -9.34 13.56
C ILE A 163 3.64 -8.68 12.54
N THR A 164 2.68 -7.91 13.02
CA THR A 164 1.72 -7.18 12.17
C THR A 164 2.37 -5.88 11.71
N PRO A 165 2.41 -5.59 10.39
CA PRO A 165 2.85 -4.29 9.90
C PRO A 165 1.79 -3.22 10.15
N ASP A 166 2.22 -1.97 10.16
CA ASP A 166 1.33 -0.82 10.00
C ASP A 166 1.12 -0.56 8.49
N PHE A 167 -0.12 -0.21 8.11
CA PHE A 167 -0.47 0.15 6.74
C PHE A 167 -0.69 1.66 6.64
N TYR A 168 -0.24 2.25 5.53
CA TYR A 168 -0.47 3.67 5.26
C TYR A 168 -0.91 3.87 3.81
N GLN A 169 -1.91 4.73 3.61
CA GLN A 169 -2.22 5.29 2.32
C GLN A 169 -1.31 6.48 2.06
N PHE A 170 -0.64 6.49 0.91
CA PHE A 170 0.33 7.50 0.53
C PHE A 170 -0.09 8.22 -0.75
N ASP A 171 0.10 9.53 -0.78
CA ASP A 171 0.03 10.32 -2.00
C ASP A 171 1.21 11.29 -2.09
N THR A 172 1.63 11.60 -3.32
CA THR A 172 2.73 12.55 -3.57
C THR A 172 2.43 13.47 -4.74
N TYR A 173 3.02 14.65 -4.72
CA TYR A 173 2.97 15.60 -5.82
C TYR A 173 4.32 16.30 -5.99
N ILE A 174 4.83 16.36 -7.23
CA ILE A 174 6.07 17.04 -7.54
C ILE A 174 5.81 18.50 -7.88
N SER A 175 6.23 19.41 -7.02
CA SER A 175 6.32 20.81 -7.38
C SER A 175 7.68 21.07 -8.02
N ARG A 176 7.72 21.01 -9.36
CA ARG A 176 8.97 21.05 -10.13
C ARG A 176 9.66 22.40 -10.02
N GLU A 177 8.90 23.49 -10.13
CA GLU A 177 9.41 24.87 -10.03
C GLU A 177 10.07 25.13 -8.66
N HIS A 178 9.52 24.55 -7.61
CA HIS A 178 9.99 24.72 -6.23
C HIS A 178 10.93 23.60 -5.76
N LYS A 179 11.27 22.65 -6.65
CA LYS A 179 12.15 21.50 -6.40
C LYS A 179 11.80 20.74 -5.12
N GLN A 180 10.51 20.47 -4.90
CA GLN A 180 10.01 19.84 -3.69
C GLN A 180 8.93 18.81 -4.01
N TRP A 181 8.86 17.78 -3.18
CA TRP A 181 7.77 16.82 -3.11
C TRP A 181 6.82 17.22 -1.99
N LEU A 182 5.53 17.27 -2.29
CA LEU A 182 4.46 17.30 -1.31
C LEU A 182 4.01 15.87 -1.05
N CYS A 183 3.90 15.48 0.20
CA CYS A 183 3.57 14.11 0.60
C CYS A 183 2.39 14.12 1.55
N SER A 184 1.43 13.20 1.36
CA SER A 184 0.31 12.95 2.26
C SER A 184 0.34 11.49 2.71
N ILE A 185 0.42 11.27 4.02
CA ILE A 185 0.59 9.95 4.62
C ILE A 185 -0.52 9.71 5.66
N LEU A 186 -1.46 8.83 5.35
CA LEU A 186 -2.54 8.45 6.27
C LEU A 186 -2.32 7.05 6.82
N LYS A 187 -2.23 6.91 8.15
CA LYS A 187 -2.21 5.59 8.80
C LYS A 187 -3.58 4.91 8.69
N LEU A 188 -3.61 3.69 8.18
CA LEU A 188 -4.82 2.88 8.05
C LEU A 188 -5.00 2.01 9.29
N LYS A 189 -6.03 2.29 10.08
CA LYS A 189 -6.35 1.53 11.30
C LYS A 189 -7.87 1.53 11.50
N LEU A 190 -8.41 0.37 11.88
CA LEU A 190 -9.80 0.30 12.32
C LEU A 190 -9.97 1.07 13.63
N PRO A 191 -11.07 1.83 13.82
CA PRO A 191 -11.39 2.45 15.09
C PRO A 191 -11.45 1.39 16.20
N GLU A 192 -10.89 1.70 17.37
CA GLU A 192 -10.98 0.80 18.53
C GLU A 192 -12.41 0.70 19.06
N ASN A 193 -13.17 1.80 18.98
CA ASN A 193 -14.60 1.87 19.32
C ASN A 193 -15.38 2.61 18.23
N GLN A 194 -16.12 1.87 17.41
CA GLN A 194 -16.96 2.46 16.34
C GLN A 194 -18.21 3.19 16.88
N GLN A 195 -18.63 2.90 18.12
CA GLN A 195 -19.90 3.38 18.67
C GLN A 195 -19.87 4.83 19.21
N GLU A 196 -18.69 5.44 19.36
CA GLU A 196 -18.55 6.78 19.98
C GLU A 196 -17.92 7.83 19.07
N GLN A 197 -17.54 7.48 17.83
CA GLN A 197 -16.94 8.44 16.93
C GLN A 197 -18.00 9.34 16.31
N LYS A 198 -17.92 10.64 16.60
CA LYS A 198 -18.68 11.66 15.89
C LYS A 198 -18.20 11.70 14.44
N MET A 199 -18.96 11.08 13.56
CA MET A 199 -18.68 11.09 12.13
C MET A 199 -18.91 12.49 11.58
N LEU A 200 -17.92 13.02 10.87
CA LEU A 200 -18.04 14.31 10.21
C LEU A 200 -18.86 14.18 8.91
N SER A 201 -19.57 15.26 8.58
CA SER A 201 -20.18 15.40 7.25
C SER A 201 -19.10 15.59 6.18
N GLN A 202 -19.44 15.28 4.91
CA GLN A 202 -18.52 15.49 3.79
C GLN A 202 -18.03 16.94 3.70
N GLN A 203 -18.88 17.93 3.96
CA GLN A 203 -18.47 19.34 3.98
C GLN A 203 -17.42 19.62 5.06
N GLN A 204 -17.59 19.07 6.26
CA GLN A 204 -16.61 19.24 7.34
C GLN A 204 -15.29 18.53 7.03
N ILE A 205 -15.35 17.38 6.35
CA ILE A 205 -14.18 16.66 5.86
C ILE A 205 -13.43 17.49 4.81
N GLU A 206 -14.15 18.03 3.84
CA GLU A 206 -13.60 18.92 2.83
C GLU A 206 -12.94 20.16 3.45
N GLU A 207 -13.64 20.88 4.34
CA GLU A 207 -13.12 22.06 5.03
C GLU A 207 -11.82 21.75 5.78
N ARG A 208 -11.73 20.60 6.46
CA ARG A 208 -10.52 20.17 7.15
C ARG A 208 -9.36 19.87 6.18
N GLY A 209 -9.63 19.14 5.10
CA GLY A 209 -8.60 18.84 4.10
C GLY A 209 -8.07 20.11 3.42
N ARG A 210 -8.97 21.06 3.08
CA ARG A 210 -8.61 22.37 2.51
C ARG A 210 -7.78 23.20 3.48
N ALA A 211 -8.17 23.28 4.75
CA ALA A 211 -7.42 24.00 5.76
C ALA A 211 -6.02 23.39 5.97
N ALA A 212 -5.92 22.06 6.07
CA ALA A 212 -4.63 21.38 6.23
C ALA A 212 -3.71 21.60 5.02
N PHE A 213 -4.24 21.54 3.80
CA PHE A 213 -3.44 21.80 2.61
C PHE A 213 -2.96 23.25 2.55
N GLN A 214 -3.80 24.22 2.92
CA GLN A 214 -3.40 25.62 3.01
C GLN A 214 -2.26 25.84 4.02
N GLU A 215 -2.27 25.15 5.16
CA GLU A 215 -1.16 25.21 6.12
C GLU A 215 0.13 24.57 5.59
N LEU A 216 0.03 23.52 4.76
CA LEU A 216 1.19 22.95 4.06
C LEU A 216 1.77 23.96 3.06
N LEU A 217 0.92 24.58 2.24
CA LEU A 217 1.37 25.53 1.21
C LEU A 217 2.09 26.75 1.77
N LYS A 218 1.74 27.21 2.99
CA LYS A 218 2.47 28.27 3.70
C LYS A 218 3.93 27.90 4.02
N GLN A 219 4.25 26.61 4.07
CA GLN A 219 5.60 26.10 4.39
C GLN A 219 6.44 25.81 3.14
N VAL A 220 5.82 25.80 1.95
CA VAL A 220 6.52 25.60 0.68
C VAL A 220 7.46 26.77 0.45
N LYS A 221 8.76 26.47 0.29
CA LYS A 221 9.75 27.50 0.02
C LYS A 221 9.64 27.91 -1.44
N VAL A 222 9.28 29.17 -1.64
CA VAL A 222 9.22 29.80 -2.96
C VAL A 222 10.63 30.14 -3.42
N THR A 223 11.02 29.69 -4.61
CA THR A 223 12.29 30.07 -5.23
C THR A 223 12.32 31.60 -5.44
N PRO A 224 13.41 32.32 -5.13
CA PRO A 224 13.49 33.76 -5.36
C PRO A 224 13.16 34.12 -6.82
N GLY A 225 12.13 34.95 -7.03
CA GLY A 225 11.68 35.38 -8.35
C GLY A 225 10.64 34.48 -9.03
N ALA A 226 10.23 33.37 -8.38
CA ALA A 226 9.09 32.56 -8.80
C ALA A 226 7.83 32.94 -8.03
N ASP A 227 6.66 32.74 -8.64
CA ASP A 227 5.38 32.84 -7.95
C ASP A 227 5.11 31.57 -7.12
N PRO A 228 4.36 31.65 -6.01
CA PRO A 228 3.92 30.46 -5.29
C PRO A 228 3.05 29.57 -6.18
N ALA A 229 3.25 28.26 -6.10
CA ALA A 229 2.36 27.29 -6.73
C ALA A 229 0.91 27.51 -6.28
N GLN A 230 -0.01 27.60 -7.24
CA GLN A 230 -1.44 27.79 -6.97
C GLN A 230 -2.18 26.49 -7.23
N PHE A 231 -3.13 26.17 -6.35
CA PHE A 231 -3.92 24.96 -6.45
C PHE A 231 -5.41 25.27 -6.39
N GLU A 232 -6.19 24.62 -7.24
CA GLU A 232 -7.64 24.62 -7.19
C GLU A 232 -8.16 23.33 -6.54
N PHE A 233 -9.25 23.46 -5.78
CA PHE A 233 -9.97 22.29 -5.27
C PHE A 233 -10.68 21.62 -6.45
N GLN A 234 -10.51 20.30 -6.58
CA GLN A 234 -11.12 19.52 -7.64
C GLN A 234 -12.38 18.80 -7.14
N ASP A 235 -12.22 17.90 -6.18
CA ASP A 235 -13.33 17.15 -5.58
C ASP A 235 -12.98 16.62 -4.17
N CYS A 236 -14.00 16.07 -3.51
CA CYS A 236 -13.86 15.35 -2.26
C CYS A 236 -14.63 14.02 -2.37
N ARG A 237 -13.91 12.90 -2.29
CA ARG A 237 -14.51 11.56 -2.49
C ARG A 237 -13.95 10.51 -1.56
N ALA A 238 -14.80 9.56 -1.19
CA ALA A 238 -14.47 8.52 -0.21
C ALA A 238 -13.96 7.23 -0.86
N ILE A 239 -13.01 6.59 -0.20
CA ILE A 239 -12.48 5.26 -0.48
C ILE A 239 -12.65 4.39 0.77
N GLU A 240 -13.00 3.13 0.56
CA GLU A 240 -13.13 2.13 1.62
C GLU A 240 -11.96 1.15 1.55
N PHE A 241 -11.17 1.08 2.61
CA PHE A 241 -10.01 0.21 2.74
C PHE A 241 -10.38 -1.05 3.52
N PRO A 242 -10.32 -2.26 2.93
CA PRO A 242 -10.60 -3.50 3.64
C PRO A 242 -9.43 -3.87 4.56
N LEU A 243 -9.58 -3.68 5.88
CA LEU A 243 -8.48 -3.90 6.83
C LEU A 243 -8.56 -5.22 7.57
N ARG A 244 -9.74 -5.85 7.64
CA ARG A 244 -9.94 -7.12 8.35
C ARG A 244 -11.11 -7.90 7.77
N VAL A 245 -11.14 -9.22 8.02
CA VAL A 245 -12.34 -10.05 7.85
C VAL A 245 -12.88 -10.48 9.22
N GLY A 246 -14.16 -10.24 9.46
CA GLY A 246 -14.88 -10.65 10.66
C GLY A 246 -15.11 -12.16 10.72
N ALA A 247 -15.57 -12.65 11.88
CA ALA A 247 -15.88 -14.08 12.06
C ALA A 247 -17.04 -14.55 11.16
N ASP A 248 -17.89 -13.63 10.71
CA ASP A 248 -18.98 -13.84 9.75
C ASP A 248 -18.50 -13.88 8.29
N GLY A 249 -17.19 -13.73 8.05
CA GLY A 249 -16.60 -13.71 6.72
C GLY A 249 -16.75 -12.38 5.98
N LYS A 250 -17.32 -11.34 6.60
CA LYS A 250 -17.47 -10.02 5.98
C LYS A 250 -16.23 -9.15 6.19
N PHE A 251 -15.94 -8.30 5.22
CA PHE A 251 -14.89 -7.30 5.34
C PHE A 251 -15.31 -6.21 6.34
N GLN A 252 -14.34 -5.79 7.15
CA GLN A 252 -14.40 -4.59 7.96
C GLN A 252 -13.54 -3.54 7.29
N TYR A 253 -14.18 -2.42 6.97
CA TYR A 253 -13.58 -1.34 6.21
C TYR A 253 -13.24 -0.16 7.12
N MET A 254 -12.19 0.56 6.75
CA MET A 254 -11.96 1.93 7.16
C MET A 254 -12.31 2.83 5.98
N LYS A 255 -13.10 3.88 6.23
CA LYS A 255 -13.43 4.87 5.20
C LYS A 255 -12.57 6.12 5.37
N ALA A 256 -12.00 6.61 4.28
CA ALA A 256 -11.29 7.88 4.25
C ALA A 256 -11.64 8.65 2.97
N TRP A 257 -11.60 9.98 3.04
CA TRP A 257 -11.83 10.86 1.91
C TRP A 257 -10.51 11.37 1.40
N GLY A 258 -10.34 11.36 0.08
CA GLY A 258 -9.36 12.21 -0.59
C GLY A 258 -10.00 13.56 -0.88
N VAL A 259 -9.39 14.60 -0.36
CA VAL A 259 -9.66 15.99 -0.76
C VAL A 259 -8.61 16.34 -1.80
N ASN A 260 -9.03 16.44 -3.07
CA ASN A 260 -8.14 16.48 -4.21
C ASN A 260 -7.92 17.92 -4.70
N PHE A 261 -6.67 18.24 -5.00
CA PHE A 261 -6.24 19.56 -5.44
C PHE A 261 -5.43 19.46 -6.72
N LYS A 262 -5.75 20.29 -7.70
CA LYS A 262 -5.01 20.35 -8.96
C LYS A 262 -4.18 21.63 -9.00
N GLU A 263 -2.92 21.53 -9.40
CA GLU A 263 -2.10 22.73 -9.63
C GLU A 263 -2.66 23.49 -10.84
N ILE A 264 -2.82 24.80 -10.69
CA ILE A 264 -3.24 25.70 -11.76
C ILE A 264 -2.00 25.95 -12.62
N PRO A 265 -1.94 25.45 -13.86
CA PRO A 265 -0.76 25.61 -14.70
C PRO A 265 -0.51 27.10 -14.98
N GLY A 266 0.76 27.50 -14.96
CA GLY A 266 1.20 28.79 -15.48
C GLY A 266 0.91 28.94 -16.98
N SER A 267 0.97 30.17 -17.48
CA SER A 267 0.60 30.51 -18.87
C SER A 267 1.38 29.77 -19.96
N ASP A 268 2.53 29.16 -19.64
CA ASP A 268 3.41 28.45 -20.58
C ASP A 268 3.60 26.95 -20.28
N GLU A 269 2.89 26.38 -19.29
CA GLU A 269 3.05 24.97 -18.93
C GLU A 269 2.03 24.04 -19.59
N LYS A 270 2.50 22.88 -20.06
CA LYS A 270 1.61 21.79 -20.50
C LYS A 270 0.79 21.32 -19.31
N LYS A 271 -0.53 21.21 -19.49
CA LYS A 271 -1.44 20.58 -18.51
C LYS A 271 -0.92 19.20 -18.13
N ILE A 272 -0.38 19.06 -16.92
CA ILE A 272 -0.22 17.76 -16.30
C ILE A 272 -1.58 17.45 -15.64
N GLU A 273 -2.21 16.34 -16.01
CA GLU A 273 -3.45 15.87 -15.37
C GLU A 273 -3.12 15.18 -14.05
N ASP A 274 -2.53 15.93 -13.13
CA ASP A 274 -2.11 15.41 -11.85
C ASP A 274 -2.72 16.22 -10.70
N PHE A 275 -3.02 15.56 -9.59
CA PHE A 275 -3.65 16.18 -8.43
C PHE A 275 -2.98 15.71 -7.15
N PHE A 276 -2.92 16.55 -6.12
CA PHE A 276 -2.47 16.17 -4.79
C PHE A 276 -3.67 15.84 -3.91
N THR A 277 -3.60 14.73 -3.19
CA THR A 277 -4.65 14.26 -2.29
C THR A 277 -4.27 14.53 -0.85
N VAL A 278 -5.12 15.24 -0.12
CA VAL A 278 -5.09 15.25 1.35
C VAL A 278 -6.11 14.25 1.87
N TRP A 279 -5.63 13.21 2.56
CA TRP A 279 -6.50 12.18 3.11
C TRP A 279 -7.06 12.56 4.49
N VAL A 280 -8.35 12.31 4.69
CA VAL A 280 -9.06 12.62 5.93
C VAL A 280 -9.96 11.46 6.35
N MET A 281 -9.89 11.04 7.62
CA MET A 281 -10.72 9.96 8.19
C MET A 281 -12.10 10.46 8.62
N GLU A 282 -13.03 9.53 8.89
CA GLU A 282 -14.40 9.82 9.40
C GLU A 282 -14.43 10.68 10.67
N ASP A 283 -13.45 10.51 11.54
CA ASP A 283 -13.30 11.27 12.79
C ASP A 283 -12.63 12.64 12.60
N GLY A 284 -12.23 12.98 11.37
CA GLY A 284 -11.57 14.22 11.01
C GLY A 284 -10.06 14.24 11.24
N THR A 285 -9.44 13.10 11.52
CA THR A 285 -7.98 12.96 11.48
C THR A 285 -7.49 13.18 10.05
N VAL A 286 -6.52 14.07 9.89
CA VAL A 286 -5.91 14.37 8.59
C VAL A 286 -4.58 13.61 8.47
N SER A 287 -4.25 13.18 7.25
CA SER A 287 -2.93 12.63 6.93
C SER A 287 -1.79 13.53 7.42
N GLU A 288 -0.67 12.92 7.79
CA GLU A 288 0.57 13.67 7.99
C GLU A 288 1.02 14.25 6.64
N LEU A 289 1.18 15.57 6.58
CA LEU A 289 1.64 16.27 5.38
C LEU A 289 3.12 16.63 5.52
N LYS A 290 3.93 16.31 4.50
CA LYS A 290 5.38 16.57 4.50
C LYS A 290 5.80 17.28 3.23
N ILE A 291 6.86 18.09 3.36
CA ILE A 291 7.59 18.68 2.25
C ILE A 291 8.99 18.08 2.24
N ILE A 292 9.39 17.50 1.11
CA ILE A 292 10.69 16.85 0.96
C ILE A 292 11.41 17.50 -0.22
N PRO A 293 12.62 18.05 -0.03
CA PRO A 293 13.37 18.63 -1.14
C PRO A 293 13.73 17.56 -2.18
N ILE A 294 13.79 17.97 -3.44
CA ILE A 294 14.40 17.17 -4.50
C ILE A 294 15.90 17.40 -4.38
N ASP A 295 16.62 16.45 -3.78
CA ASP A 295 18.08 16.47 -3.79
C ASP A 295 18.56 16.39 -5.24
N SER A 296 19.43 17.33 -5.62
CA SER A 296 20.07 17.44 -6.94
C SER A 296 21.37 16.66 -7.02
#